data_AF-R6IGV5-F1
#
_entry.id   AF-R6IGV5-F1
#
_cell.length_a   1.000
_cell.length_b   1.000
_cell.length_c   1.000
_cell.angle_alpha   90.00
_cell.angle_beta   90.00
_cell.angle_gamma   90.00
#
_symmetry.space_group_name_H-M   'P 1'
#
loop_
_entity.id
_entity.type
_entity.pdbx_description
1 polymer ?
#
loop_
_entity_poly.entity_id
_entity_poly.type
_entity_poly.pdbx_seq_one_letter_code
_entity_poly.pdbx_strand_id
1 'polypeptide(L)'
;MPNRKSLYRAMEILPLLLVVVLVFSAICLANSKEIVLRYDGQEKVVTTILEDPRSILEESGVKVGKEDRILISPANAEKKTREVIELKRALPVTIEKYGVSKKFYTGKATVGEALDALAINYEGKTVYPAVDTPITSDLEIHILGRFDELHEEEQPIEPPVEFVDNLEKPYGENKVLEPGVPGKMKVTRKTTLKDGLFQTHIISKTVLEEPRRELVERGMARSIETSRGRMRYNKVMTMEITAYTLGEGSGTGRTSIGLVPYEGIVAVDPRVIPYYTKLYIPGYGIAMAGDTGGAIRGNRLDVFMHDWHRAIQWGRRTLDVYILE
;
A
#
# COMPACT_ATOMS: atom_id res chain seq x y z
N MET A 1 49.27 55.48 9.93
CA MET A 1 48.85 55.91 8.58
C MET A 1 49.35 54.87 7.58
N PRO A 2 48.49 54.24 6.76
CA PRO A 2 48.94 53.26 5.77
C PRO A 2 49.81 53.95 4.71
N ASN A 3 50.86 53.26 4.26
CA ASN A 3 51.88 53.78 3.35
C ASN A 3 51.28 53.99 1.94
N ARG A 4 51.11 55.25 1.50
CA ARG A 4 50.47 55.61 0.21
C ARG A 4 51.04 54.86 -1.00
N LYS A 5 52.32 54.47 -0.98
CA LYS A 5 52.97 53.69 -2.07
C LYS A 5 52.41 52.25 -2.22
N SER A 6 51.90 51.63 -1.15
CA SER A 6 51.27 50.30 -1.26
C SER A 6 49.86 50.38 -1.84
N LEU A 7 49.15 51.50 -1.63
CA LEU A 7 47.83 51.77 -2.20
C LEU A 7 47.89 51.96 -3.73
N TYR A 8 48.89 52.69 -4.25
CA TYR A 8 49.04 52.87 -5.71
C TYR A 8 49.42 51.56 -6.43
N ARG A 9 50.29 50.73 -5.85
CA ARG A 9 50.59 49.39 -6.41
C ARG A 9 49.38 48.47 -6.38
N ALA A 10 48.57 48.52 -5.32
CA ALA A 10 47.31 47.77 -5.26
C ALA A 10 46.30 48.24 -6.33
N MET A 11 46.24 49.55 -6.63
CA MET A 11 45.37 50.12 -7.68
C MET A 11 45.79 49.72 -9.11
N GLU A 12 47.07 49.44 -9.36
CA GLU A 12 47.54 48.93 -10.67
C GLU A 12 47.40 47.41 -10.82
N ILE A 13 47.54 46.64 -9.73
CA ILE A 13 47.45 45.17 -9.76
C ILE A 13 45.99 44.70 -9.87
N LEU A 14 45.05 45.41 -9.24
CA LEU A 14 43.63 45.05 -9.22
C LEU A 14 42.97 44.97 -10.62
N PRO A 15 43.13 45.95 -11.54
CA PRO A 15 42.58 45.86 -12.88
C PRO A 15 43.25 44.78 -13.73
N LEU A 16 44.55 44.53 -13.55
CA LEU A 16 45.25 43.42 -14.22
C LEU A 16 44.70 42.07 -13.77
N LEU A 17 44.48 41.89 -12.46
CA LEU A 17 43.87 40.70 -11.89
C LEU A 17 42.43 40.51 -12.40
N LEU A 18 41.66 41.60 -12.50
CA LEU A 18 40.30 41.58 -13.05
C LEU A 18 40.29 41.13 -14.52
N VAL A 19 41.20 41.64 -15.36
CA VAL A 19 41.33 41.23 -16.76
C VAL A 19 41.69 39.75 -16.87
N VAL A 20 42.62 39.26 -16.03
CA VAL A 20 42.97 37.83 -15.99
C VAL A 20 41.75 36.99 -15.61
N VAL A 21 40.96 37.40 -14.61
CA VAL A 21 39.71 36.70 -14.22
C VAL A 21 38.68 36.73 -15.34
N LEU A 22 38.50 37.84 -16.04
CA LEU A 22 37.56 37.95 -17.16
C LEU A 22 37.98 37.10 -18.36
N VAL A 23 39.27 37.10 -18.71
CA VAL A 23 39.81 36.26 -19.79
C VAL A 23 39.69 34.79 -19.40
N PHE A 24 40.03 34.42 -18.17
CA PHE A 24 39.88 33.06 -17.67
C PHE A 24 38.41 32.61 -17.67
N SER A 25 37.50 33.46 -17.20
CA SER A 25 36.06 33.20 -17.22
C SER A 25 35.52 33.03 -18.65
N ALA A 26 35.97 33.86 -19.60
CA ALA A 26 35.60 33.73 -21.01
C ALA A 26 36.12 32.43 -21.63
N ILE A 27 37.34 32.00 -21.30
CA ILE A 27 37.90 30.71 -21.73
C ILE A 27 37.11 29.54 -21.12
N CYS A 28 36.75 29.60 -19.83
CA CYS A 28 35.91 28.60 -19.19
C CYS A 28 34.52 28.50 -19.86
N LEU A 29 33.89 29.63 -20.15
CA LEU A 29 32.59 29.66 -20.84
C LEU A 29 32.69 29.09 -22.26
N ALA A 30 33.74 29.45 -23.01
CA ALA A 30 33.96 28.95 -24.37
C ALA A 30 34.17 27.43 -24.45
N ASN A 31 34.76 26.83 -23.41
CA ASN A 31 35.00 25.39 -23.32
C ASN A 31 33.91 24.62 -22.57
N SER A 32 32.87 25.30 -22.10
CA SER A 32 31.78 24.66 -21.36
C SER A 32 30.79 23.95 -22.29
N LYS A 33 30.24 22.83 -21.83
CA LYS A 33 29.19 22.08 -22.51
C LYS A 33 27.93 22.00 -21.66
N GLU A 34 26.77 22.02 -22.32
CA GLU A 34 25.49 21.73 -21.67
C GLU A 34 25.24 20.23 -21.66
N ILE A 35 25.01 19.68 -20.47
CA ILE A 35 24.73 18.26 -20.24
C ILE A 35 23.42 18.13 -19.48
N VAL A 36 22.65 17.10 -19.82
CA VAL A 36 21.43 16.73 -19.11
C VAL A 36 21.77 15.68 -18.05
N LEU A 37 21.53 15.98 -16.78
CA LEU A 37 21.64 15.04 -15.68
C LEU A 37 20.27 14.42 -15.38
N ARG A 38 20.20 13.09 -15.31
CA ARG A 38 19.01 12.34 -14.90
C ARG A 38 19.31 11.52 -13.66
N TYR A 39 18.60 11.77 -12.57
CA TYR A 39 18.80 11.05 -11.31
C TYR A 39 17.53 11.09 -10.48
N ASP A 40 17.21 10.02 -9.77
CA ASP A 40 16.06 9.96 -8.83
C ASP A 40 14.72 10.45 -9.44
N GLY A 41 14.50 10.19 -10.74
CA GLY A 41 13.30 10.62 -11.47
C GLY A 41 13.27 12.10 -11.87
N GLN A 42 14.35 12.85 -11.61
CA GLN A 42 14.49 14.27 -11.95
C GLN A 42 15.41 14.45 -13.16
N GLU A 43 15.21 15.54 -13.90
CA GLU A 43 16.08 15.99 -14.98
C GLU A 43 16.58 17.40 -14.69
N LYS A 44 17.90 17.62 -14.79
CA LYS A 44 18.55 18.91 -14.55
C LYS A 44 19.56 19.19 -15.66
N VAL A 45 19.42 20.32 -16.33
CA VAL A 45 20.41 20.79 -17.31
C VAL A 45 21.50 21.56 -16.57
N VAL A 46 22.76 21.22 -16.84
CA VAL A 46 23.92 21.88 -16.24
C VAL A 46 24.92 22.27 -17.33
N THR A 47 25.59 23.39 -17.11
CA THR A 47 26.72 23.83 -17.93
C THR A 47 28.00 23.52 -17.16
N THR A 48 28.91 22.75 -17.73
CA THR A 48 30.14 22.32 -17.06
C THR A 48 31.32 22.25 -18.02
N ILE A 49 32.53 22.42 -17.48
CA ILE A 49 33.81 22.19 -18.16
C ILE A 49 34.43 20.84 -17.79
N LEU A 50 33.81 20.11 -16.85
CA LEU A 50 34.32 18.83 -16.37
C LEU A 50 34.06 17.72 -17.41
N GLU A 51 34.98 16.76 -17.44
CA GLU A 51 34.87 15.58 -18.30
C GLU A 51 34.36 14.35 -17.54
N ASP A 52 34.71 14.23 -16.25
CA ASP A 52 34.33 13.08 -15.42
C ASP A 52 32.85 13.16 -15.00
N PRO A 53 32.00 12.21 -15.42
CA PRO A 53 30.57 12.20 -15.10
C PRO A 53 30.27 12.22 -13.60
N ARG A 54 31.12 11.57 -12.80
CA ARG A 54 30.94 11.53 -11.35
C ARG A 54 31.14 12.90 -10.72
N SER A 55 32.22 13.58 -11.10
CA SER A 55 32.51 14.94 -10.67
C SER A 55 31.39 15.93 -11.06
N ILE A 56 30.83 15.79 -12.26
CA ILE A 56 29.71 16.63 -12.74
C ILE A 56 28.45 16.45 -11.85
N LEU A 57 28.13 15.21 -11.49
CA LEU A 57 27.01 14.90 -10.59
C LEU A 57 27.26 15.47 -9.19
N GLU A 58 28.46 15.27 -8.64
CA GLU A 58 28.83 15.74 -7.30
C GLU A 58 28.85 17.28 -7.20
N GLU A 59 29.37 18.00 -8.19
CA GLU A 59 29.33 19.47 -8.27
C GLU A 59 27.88 19.98 -8.34
N SER A 60 27.00 19.22 -8.99
CA SER A 60 25.57 19.53 -9.09
C SER A 60 24.79 19.28 -7.80
N GLY A 61 25.46 18.83 -6.73
CA GLY A 61 24.88 18.51 -5.43
C GLY A 61 24.39 17.06 -5.30
N VAL A 62 24.66 16.20 -6.28
CA VAL A 62 24.20 14.81 -6.31
C VAL A 62 25.29 13.90 -5.76
N LYS A 63 25.06 13.33 -4.57
CA LYS A 63 25.95 12.31 -4.02
C LYS A 63 25.85 11.03 -4.83
N VAL A 64 26.98 10.55 -5.35
CA VAL A 64 27.06 9.30 -6.11
C VAL A 64 27.54 8.19 -5.18
N GLY A 65 26.78 7.11 -5.05
CA GLY A 65 27.20 5.91 -4.31
C GLY A 65 28.43 5.25 -4.95
N LYS A 66 29.12 4.38 -4.19
CA LYS A 66 30.21 3.59 -4.76
C LYS A 66 29.68 2.58 -5.79
N GLU A 67 28.54 1.96 -5.48
CA GLU A 67 27.92 0.92 -6.30
C GLU A 67 26.85 1.47 -7.26
N ASP A 68 26.62 2.80 -7.26
CA ASP A 68 25.72 3.43 -8.22
C ASP A 68 26.29 3.31 -9.64
N ARG A 69 25.41 3.18 -10.63
CA ARG A 69 25.81 3.07 -12.04
C ARG A 69 25.54 4.39 -12.76
N ILE A 70 26.57 4.90 -13.42
CA ILE A 70 26.46 6.06 -14.30
C ILE A 70 26.37 5.57 -15.75
N LEU A 71 25.31 5.99 -16.44
CA LEU A 71 25.09 5.73 -17.87
C LEU A 71 25.30 7.04 -18.62
N ILE A 72 26.05 6.98 -19.72
CA ILE A 72 26.33 8.14 -20.56
C ILE A 72 25.71 7.89 -21.93
N SER A 73 24.85 8.81 -22.36
CA SER A 73 24.36 8.87 -23.74
C SER A 73 25.05 10.04 -24.44
N PRO A 74 25.90 9.82 -25.45
CA PRO A 74 26.64 10.88 -26.10
C PRO A 74 25.70 11.81 -26.87
N ALA A 75 26.11 13.07 -27.02
CA ALA A 75 25.42 14.02 -27.88
C ALA A 75 25.42 13.52 -29.34
N ASN A 76 24.34 13.81 -30.09
CA ASN A 76 24.25 13.49 -31.50
C ASN A 76 23.84 14.74 -32.29
N ALA A 77 24.74 15.23 -33.14
CA ALA A 77 24.55 16.45 -33.92
C ALA A 77 23.43 16.32 -34.98
N GLU A 78 23.30 15.15 -35.61
CA GLU A 78 22.27 14.89 -36.63
C GLU A 78 20.87 14.86 -36.01
N LYS A 79 20.76 14.26 -34.83
CA LYS A 79 19.49 14.15 -34.08
C LYS A 79 19.23 15.34 -33.15
N LYS A 80 20.13 16.33 -33.11
CA LYS A 80 20.11 17.50 -32.20
C LYS A 80 19.92 17.10 -30.73
N THR A 81 20.51 15.98 -30.29
CA THR A 81 20.42 15.52 -28.90
C THR A 81 21.64 15.96 -28.10
N ARG A 82 21.40 16.43 -26.86
CA ARG A 82 22.46 16.74 -25.89
C ARG A 82 23.05 15.47 -25.28
N GLU A 83 24.24 15.61 -24.69
CA GLU A 83 24.82 14.56 -23.85
C GLU A 83 23.95 14.38 -22.60
N VAL A 84 23.68 13.13 -22.23
CA VAL A 84 22.88 12.77 -21.05
C VAL A 84 23.70 11.89 -20.12
N ILE A 85 23.82 12.30 -18.86
CA ILE A 85 24.39 11.50 -17.78
C ILE A 85 23.23 11.03 -16.90
N GLU A 86 22.98 9.75 -16.86
CA GLU A 86 21.95 9.13 -16.02
C GLU A 86 22.58 8.37 -14.85
N LEU A 87 22.17 8.71 -13.64
CA LEU A 87 22.55 8.02 -12.40
C LEU A 87 21.46 7.01 -12.03
N LYS A 88 21.80 5.72 -12.10
CA LYS A 88 21.00 4.63 -11.57
C LYS A 88 21.49 4.26 -10.17
N ARG A 89 20.61 4.39 -9.17
CA ARG A 89 20.90 4.02 -7.78
C ARG A 89 21.15 2.52 -7.65
N ALA A 90 22.13 2.16 -6.81
CA ALA A 90 22.38 0.79 -6.45
C ALA A 90 21.16 0.18 -5.76
N LEU A 91 20.73 -0.98 -6.23
CA LEU A 91 19.58 -1.68 -5.68
C LEU A 91 20.03 -2.67 -4.60
N PRO A 92 19.28 -2.80 -3.50
CA PRO A 92 19.53 -3.83 -2.50
C PRO A 92 19.25 -5.21 -3.10
N VAL A 93 20.16 -6.16 -2.87
CA VAL A 93 19.99 -7.57 -3.23
C VAL A 93 20.44 -8.46 -2.07
N THR A 94 19.80 -9.62 -1.90
CA THR A 94 20.21 -10.62 -0.91
C THR A 94 20.85 -11.79 -1.63
N ILE A 95 22.06 -12.18 -1.24
CA ILE A 95 22.75 -13.32 -1.85
C ILE A 95 22.85 -14.42 -0.80
N GLU A 96 22.23 -15.56 -1.08
CA GLU A 96 22.34 -16.79 -0.29
C GLU A 96 23.36 -17.72 -0.94
N LYS A 97 24.43 -18.03 -0.19
CA LYS A 97 25.45 -19.00 -0.60
C LYS A 97 25.70 -19.97 0.55
N TYR A 98 25.48 -21.26 0.29
CA TYR A 98 25.67 -22.34 1.27
C TYR A 98 24.91 -22.12 2.59
N GLY A 99 23.66 -21.68 2.52
CA GLY A 99 22.80 -21.42 3.68
C GLY A 99 23.10 -20.13 4.44
N VAL A 100 24.07 -19.32 3.98
CA VAL A 100 24.36 -18.00 4.53
C VAL A 100 23.83 -16.94 3.58
N SER A 101 22.87 -16.16 4.06
CA SER A 101 22.31 -15.00 3.35
C SER A 101 22.98 -13.71 3.79
N LYS A 102 23.37 -12.87 2.83
CA LYS A 102 23.92 -11.54 3.10
C LYS A 102 23.36 -10.50 2.13
N LYS A 103 23.07 -9.31 2.65
CA LYS A 103 22.59 -8.17 1.87
C LYS A 103 23.75 -7.41 1.22
N PHE A 104 23.60 -7.06 -0.04
CA PHE A 104 24.52 -6.29 -0.86
C PHE A 104 23.77 -5.17 -1.60
N TYR A 105 24.52 -4.24 -2.17
CA TYR A 105 24.00 -3.21 -3.06
C TYR A 105 24.74 -3.31 -4.39
N THR A 106 24.03 -3.24 -5.50
CA THR A 106 24.62 -3.32 -6.84
C THR A 106 23.90 -2.41 -7.82
N GLY A 107 24.65 -1.68 -8.63
CA GLY A 107 24.15 -0.92 -9.78
C GLY A 107 24.24 -1.69 -11.10
N LYS A 108 24.62 -2.97 -11.07
CA LYS A 108 24.73 -3.82 -12.27
C LYS A 108 23.36 -4.17 -12.84
N ALA A 109 23.31 -4.45 -14.14
CA ALA A 109 22.03 -4.70 -14.81
C ALA A 109 21.50 -6.10 -14.53
N THR A 110 22.38 -7.10 -14.43
CA THR A 110 22.00 -8.52 -14.32
C THR A 110 22.61 -9.18 -13.08
N VAL A 111 22.03 -10.33 -12.70
CA VAL A 111 22.52 -11.18 -11.59
C VAL A 111 24.00 -11.55 -11.78
N GLY A 112 24.40 -12.00 -12.97
CA GLY A 112 25.78 -12.39 -13.27
C GLY A 112 26.75 -11.23 -13.11
N GLU A 113 26.46 -10.08 -13.72
CA GLU A 113 27.29 -8.88 -13.57
C GLU A 113 27.44 -8.45 -12.10
N ALA A 114 26.37 -8.57 -11.31
CA ALA A 114 26.39 -8.26 -9.89
C ALA A 114 27.28 -9.22 -9.10
N LEU A 115 27.17 -10.53 -9.36
CA LEU A 115 28.00 -11.55 -8.71
C LEU A 115 29.48 -11.38 -9.04
N ASP A 116 29.80 -11.10 -10.30
CA ASP A 116 31.16 -10.84 -10.75
C ASP A 116 31.76 -9.58 -10.10
N ALA A 117 30.99 -8.49 -10.06
CA ALA A 117 31.43 -7.23 -9.45
C ALA A 117 31.67 -7.35 -7.93
N LEU A 118 30.91 -8.22 -7.26
CA LEU A 118 31.07 -8.54 -5.84
C LEU A 118 32.15 -9.61 -5.58
N ALA A 119 32.83 -10.10 -6.64
CA ALA A 119 33.82 -11.17 -6.58
C ALA A 119 33.29 -12.46 -5.93
N ILE A 120 32.01 -12.78 -6.15
CA ILE A 120 31.36 -13.97 -5.62
C ILE A 120 31.53 -15.10 -6.63
N ASN A 121 32.38 -16.09 -6.32
CA ASN A 121 32.54 -17.25 -7.19
C ASN A 121 31.27 -18.12 -7.24
N TYR A 122 30.76 -18.38 -8.43
CA TYR A 122 29.66 -19.31 -8.73
C TYR A 122 29.99 -20.29 -9.89
N GLU A 123 31.28 -20.45 -10.22
CA GLU A 123 31.72 -21.31 -11.32
C GLU A 123 31.26 -22.77 -11.12
N GLY A 124 30.66 -23.35 -12.16
CA GLY A 124 30.10 -24.70 -12.12
C GLY A 124 28.93 -24.87 -11.14
N LYS A 125 28.30 -23.77 -10.70
CA LYS A 125 27.12 -23.77 -9.83
C LYS A 125 25.91 -23.23 -10.57
N THR A 126 24.74 -23.76 -10.20
CA THR A 126 23.46 -23.21 -10.62
C THR A 126 23.16 -21.97 -9.78
N VAL A 127 22.78 -20.88 -10.44
CA VAL A 127 22.34 -19.64 -9.80
C VAL A 127 20.87 -19.44 -10.12
N TYR A 128 20.09 -19.10 -9.10
CA TYR A 128 18.69 -18.71 -9.25
C TYR A 128 18.44 -17.34 -8.60
N PRO A 129 17.78 -16.39 -9.26
CA PRO A 129 17.41 -16.40 -10.67
C PRO A 129 18.62 -16.54 -11.60
N ALA A 130 18.38 -16.83 -12.89
CA ALA A 130 19.43 -17.04 -13.87
C ALA A 130 20.36 -15.81 -13.98
N VAL A 131 21.60 -16.02 -14.39
CA VAL A 131 22.66 -14.97 -14.40
C VAL A 131 22.35 -13.79 -15.34
N ASP A 132 21.48 -13.97 -16.33
CA ASP A 132 20.98 -12.95 -17.24
C ASP A 132 19.75 -12.20 -16.70
N THR A 133 19.18 -12.64 -15.57
CA THR A 133 18.00 -12.01 -14.96
C THR A 133 18.32 -10.56 -14.56
N PRO A 134 17.47 -9.58 -14.93
CA PRO A 134 17.64 -8.20 -14.50
C PRO A 134 17.57 -8.02 -12.98
N ILE A 135 18.42 -7.15 -12.43
CA ILE A 135 18.37 -6.79 -11.02
C ILE A 135 17.13 -5.93 -10.74
N THR A 136 16.40 -6.31 -9.69
CA THR A 136 15.27 -5.55 -9.13
C THR A 136 15.53 -5.31 -7.64
N SER A 137 14.78 -4.38 -7.02
CA SER A 137 14.94 -4.10 -5.59
C SER A 137 14.58 -5.32 -4.75
N ASP A 138 15.43 -5.62 -3.78
CA ASP A 138 15.30 -6.72 -2.81
C ASP A 138 15.25 -8.11 -3.47
N LEU A 139 15.84 -8.24 -4.67
CA LEU A 139 16.02 -9.52 -5.35
C LEU A 139 16.86 -10.48 -4.50
N GLU A 140 16.37 -11.69 -4.31
CA GLU A 140 17.10 -12.78 -3.66
C GLU A 140 17.79 -13.66 -4.71
N ILE A 141 19.11 -13.83 -4.56
CA ILE A 141 19.97 -14.61 -5.45
C ILE A 141 20.48 -15.81 -4.66
N HIS A 142 20.15 -17.01 -5.10
CA HIS A 142 20.53 -18.27 -4.50
C HIS A 142 21.60 -18.95 -5.35
N ILE A 143 22.77 -19.18 -4.77
CA ILE A 143 23.83 -19.99 -5.38
C ILE A 143 23.72 -21.39 -4.81
N LEU A 144 23.35 -22.35 -5.65
CA LEU A 144 23.06 -23.71 -5.21
C LEU A 144 24.32 -24.48 -4.83
N GLY A 145 24.23 -25.20 -3.71
CA GLY A 145 25.17 -26.21 -3.29
C GLY A 145 25.12 -27.48 -4.16
N ARG A 146 26.04 -28.42 -3.90
CA ARG A 146 26.09 -29.71 -4.62
C ARG A 146 24.84 -30.56 -4.41
N PHE A 147 24.22 -30.48 -3.24
CA PHE A 147 23.03 -31.27 -2.86
C PHE A 147 21.75 -30.45 -2.89
N ASP A 148 21.81 -29.21 -3.39
CA ASP A 148 20.63 -28.39 -3.53
C ASP A 148 19.96 -28.71 -4.86
N GLU A 149 18.64 -28.83 -4.84
CA GLU A 149 17.83 -29.09 -6.01
C GLU A 149 16.82 -27.96 -6.20
N LEU A 150 16.64 -27.52 -7.45
CA LEU A 150 15.55 -26.62 -7.84
C LEU A 150 14.46 -27.44 -8.52
N HIS A 151 13.23 -27.27 -8.04
CA HIS A 151 12.06 -27.81 -8.67
C HIS A 151 11.12 -26.66 -9.04
N GLU A 152 10.77 -26.58 -10.31
CA GLU A 152 9.83 -25.59 -10.83
C GLU A 152 8.55 -26.30 -11.25
N GLU A 153 7.42 -25.79 -10.80
CA GLU A 153 6.11 -26.40 -11.03
C GLU A 153 5.09 -25.31 -11.35
N GLU A 154 4.23 -25.57 -12.32
CA GLU A 154 3.04 -24.74 -12.54
C GLU A 154 1.92 -25.16 -11.61
N GLN A 155 1.34 -24.19 -10.91
CA GLN A 155 0.22 -24.39 -10.01
C GLN A 155 -0.93 -23.45 -10.39
N PRO A 156 -2.19 -23.91 -10.29
CA PRO A 156 -3.34 -23.05 -10.56
C PRO A 156 -3.47 -21.96 -9.49
N ILE A 157 -3.92 -20.78 -9.91
CA ILE A 157 -4.34 -19.69 -9.01
C ILE A 157 -5.86 -19.70 -8.98
N GLU A 158 -6.43 -19.85 -7.78
CA GLU A 158 -7.89 -19.80 -7.62
C GLU A 158 -8.43 -18.43 -8.07
N PRO A 159 -9.51 -18.42 -8.87
CA PRO A 159 -10.09 -17.16 -9.31
C PRO A 159 -10.67 -16.39 -8.11
N PRO A 160 -10.44 -15.07 -8.03
CA PRO A 160 -11.08 -14.27 -7.00
C PRO A 160 -12.60 -14.29 -7.22
N VAL A 161 -13.36 -14.43 -6.14
CA VAL A 161 -14.82 -14.44 -6.18
C VAL A 161 -15.35 -13.04 -5.90
N GLU A 162 -16.15 -12.51 -6.81
CA GLU A 162 -16.88 -11.26 -6.64
C GLU A 162 -18.37 -11.54 -6.43
N PHE A 163 -18.94 -10.95 -5.38
CA PHE A 163 -20.33 -11.16 -5.02
C PHE A 163 -21.22 -10.01 -5.48
N VAL A 164 -22.34 -10.36 -6.11
CA VAL A 164 -23.44 -9.44 -6.40
C VAL A 164 -24.61 -9.80 -5.49
N ASP A 165 -25.07 -8.83 -4.71
CA ASP A 165 -26.19 -9.04 -3.79
C ASP A 165 -27.52 -9.02 -4.52
N ASN A 166 -28.33 -10.06 -4.31
CA ASN A 166 -29.72 -10.09 -4.77
C ASN A 166 -30.66 -10.17 -3.56
N LEU A 167 -31.38 -9.08 -3.29
CA LEU A 167 -32.32 -8.97 -2.16
C LEU A 167 -33.64 -9.71 -2.38
N GLU A 168 -33.92 -10.20 -3.59
CA GLU A 168 -35.11 -10.98 -3.90
C GLU A 168 -34.92 -12.48 -3.66
N LYS A 169 -33.67 -12.95 -3.69
CA LYS A 169 -33.34 -14.37 -3.50
C LYS A 169 -33.12 -14.75 -2.04
N PRO A 170 -33.60 -15.92 -1.58
CA PRO A 170 -33.40 -16.38 -0.21
C PRO A 170 -31.95 -16.32 0.25
N TYR A 171 -31.74 -15.97 1.52
CA TYR A 171 -30.41 -15.92 2.11
C TYR A 171 -29.67 -17.26 1.98
N GLY A 172 -28.43 -17.23 1.50
CA GLY A 172 -27.59 -18.41 1.35
C GLY A 172 -27.74 -19.16 0.03
N GLU A 173 -28.73 -18.80 -0.79
CA GLU A 173 -28.82 -19.29 -2.17
C GLU A 173 -27.85 -18.51 -3.06
N ASN A 174 -26.73 -19.14 -3.39
CA ASN A 174 -25.74 -18.56 -4.30
C ASN A 174 -25.90 -19.16 -5.70
N LYS A 175 -25.71 -18.33 -6.72
CA LYS A 175 -25.70 -18.73 -8.12
C LYS A 175 -24.48 -18.12 -8.81
N VAL A 176 -23.64 -18.98 -9.38
CA VAL A 176 -22.57 -18.52 -10.27
C VAL A 176 -23.21 -17.92 -11.53
N LEU A 177 -22.99 -16.63 -11.75
CA LEU A 177 -23.41 -15.91 -12.95
C LEU A 177 -22.37 -16.08 -14.06
N GLU A 178 -21.10 -15.91 -13.71
CA GLU A 178 -19.97 -16.09 -14.62
C GLU A 178 -18.91 -16.96 -13.94
N PRO A 179 -18.55 -18.12 -14.51
CA PRO A 179 -17.51 -18.97 -13.93
C PRO A 179 -16.14 -18.30 -14.02
N GLY A 180 -15.38 -18.38 -12.93
CA GLY A 180 -13.99 -17.94 -12.90
C GLY A 180 -13.12 -18.80 -13.82
N VAL A 181 -12.03 -18.21 -14.30
CA VAL A 181 -10.99 -18.98 -15.02
C VAL A 181 -9.76 -18.98 -14.11
N PRO A 182 -9.31 -20.16 -13.65
CA PRO A 182 -8.08 -20.25 -12.87
C PRO A 182 -6.91 -19.62 -13.63
N GLY A 183 -6.08 -18.88 -12.90
CA GLY A 183 -4.80 -18.42 -13.40
C GLY A 183 -3.75 -19.53 -13.30
N LYS A 184 -2.52 -19.22 -13.67
CA LYS A 184 -1.36 -20.09 -13.48
C LYS A 184 -0.21 -19.30 -12.87
N MET A 185 0.46 -19.90 -11.89
CA MET A 185 1.72 -19.40 -11.38
C MET A 185 2.79 -20.47 -11.47
N LYS A 186 4.02 -20.05 -11.72
CA LYS A 186 5.22 -20.86 -11.58
C LYS A 186 5.72 -20.74 -10.15
N VAL A 187 5.78 -21.85 -9.44
CA VAL A 187 6.34 -21.95 -8.09
C VAL A 187 7.72 -22.60 -8.20
N THR A 188 8.75 -21.87 -7.77
CA THR A 188 10.12 -22.39 -7.68
C THR A 188 10.42 -22.78 -6.24
N ARG A 189 10.78 -24.05 -6.04
CA ARG A 189 11.17 -24.62 -4.76
C ARG A 189 12.64 -24.98 -4.77
N LYS A 190 13.34 -24.65 -3.69
CA LYS A 190 14.71 -25.08 -3.42
C LYS A 190 14.67 -26.13 -2.33
N THR A 191 15.16 -27.33 -2.62
CA THR A 191 15.39 -28.38 -1.63
C THR A 191 16.86 -28.34 -1.24
N THR A 192 17.15 -28.21 0.05
CA THR A 192 18.52 -28.16 0.59
C THR A 192 18.74 -29.30 1.59
N LEU A 193 19.96 -29.82 1.64
CA LEU A 193 20.36 -30.82 2.65
C LEU A 193 20.96 -30.10 3.86
N LYS A 194 20.26 -30.12 5.00
CA LYS A 194 20.71 -29.52 6.26
C LYS A 194 20.66 -30.56 7.37
N ASP A 195 21.80 -30.77 8.03
CA ASP A 195 21.95 -31.74 9.14
C ASP A 195 21.50 -33.17 8.79
N GLY A 196 21.68 -33.57 7.54
CA GLY A 196 21.27 -34.89 7.02
C GLY A 196 19.79 -34.99 6.63
N LEU A 197 19.01 -33.90 6.74
CA LEU A 197 17.60 -33.85 6.35
C LEU A 197 17.39 -32.93 5.15
N PHE A 198 16.56 -33.37 4.21
CA PHE A 198 16.13 -32.53 3.09
C PHE A 198 15.03 -31.57 3.55
N GLN A 199 15.21 -30.27 3.28
CA GLN A 199 14.25 -29.21 3.57
C GLN A 199 13.89 -28.47 2.29
N THR A 200 12.60 -28.41 1.97
CA THR A 200 12.09 -27.72 0.79
C THR A 200 11.50 -26.36 1.16
N HIS A 201 11.97 -25.32 0.47
CA HIS A 201 11.50 -23.94 0.65
C HIS A 201 11.01 -23.38 -0.68
N ILE A 202 9.89 -22.64 -0.66
CA ILE A 202 9.45 -21.85 -1.82
C ILE A 202 10.29 -20.58 -1.85
N ILE A 203 11.02 -20.37 -2.95
CA ILE A 203 11.91 -19.20 -3.11
C ILE A 203 11.36 -18.19 -4.12
N SER A 204 10.40 -18.57 -4.96
CA SER A 204 9.74 -17.65 -5.88
C SER A 204 8.35 -18.14 -6.27
N LYS A 205 7.45 -17.19 -6.50
CA LYS A 205 6.15 -17.39 -7.14
C LYS A 205 6.00 -16.33 -8.21
N THR A 206 5.87 -16.75 -9.46
CA THR A 206 5.69 -15.84 -10.60
C THR A 206 4.36 -16.15 -11.26
N VAL A 207 3.49 -15.15 -11.40
CA VAL A 207 2.22 -15.30 -12.14
C VAL A 207 2.54 -15.41 -13.63
N LEU A 208 2.09 -16.49 -14.27
CA LEU A 208 2.22 -16.73 -15.71
C LEU A 208 0.95 -16.28 -16.44
N GLU A 209 -0.21 -16.58 -15.86
CA GLU A 209 -1.53 -16.22 -16.39
C GLU A 209 -2.38 -15.68 -15.23
N GLU A 210 -2.86 -14.44 -15.35
CA GLU A 210 -3.73 -13.83 -14.33
C GLU A 210 -5.09 -14.55 -14.27
N PRO A 211 -5.63 -14.85 -13.06
CA PRO A 211 -6.94 -15.46 -12.94
C PRO A 211 -8.05 -14.49 -13.35
N ARG A 212 -9.10 -15.01 -13.99
CA ARG A 212 -10.32 -14.25 -14.26
C ARG A 212 -11.33 -14.50 -13.14
N ARG A 213 -11.82 -13.41 -12.52
CA ARG A 213 -12.79 -13.46 -11.43
C ARG A 213 -14.01 -14.34 -11.73
N GLU A 214 -14.51 -14.99 -10.69
CA GLU A 214 -15.82 -15.64 -10.68
C GLU A 214 -16.87 -14.65 -10.18
N LEU A 215 -17.97 -14.48 -10.92
CA LEU A 215 -19.08 -13.62 -10.51
C LEU A 215 -20.18 -14.49 -9.91
N VAL A 216 -20.42 -14.33 -8.61
CA VAL A 216 -21.44 -15.07 -7.86
C VAL A 216 -22.52 -14.13 -7.40
N GLU A 217 -23.74 -14.36 -7.84
CA GLU A 217 -24.92 -13.76 -7.23
C GLU A 217 -25.21 -14.46 -5.92
N ARG A 218 -25.26 -13.73 -4.81
CA ARG A 218 -25.67 -14.27 -3.51
C ARG A 218 -27.05 -13.74 -3.12
N GLY A 219 -27.96 -14.66 -2.80
CA GLY A 219 -29.27 -14.33 -2.28
C GLY A 219 -29.13 -13.75 -0.88
N MET A 220 -29.70 -12.57 -0.68
CA MET A 220 -29.58 -11.75 0.52
C MET A 220 -30.96 -11.27 0.99
N ALA A 221 -32.04 -11.93 0.58
CA ALA A 221 -33.38 -11.60 1.05
C ALA A 221 -33.46 -11.64 2.58
N ARG A 222 -34.27 -10.73 3.12
CA ARG A 222 -34.44 -10.53 4.56
C ARG A 222 -33.12 -10.23 5.30
N SER A 223 -32.29 -9.42 4.67
CA SER A 223 -31.10 -8.87 5.32
C SER A 223 -31.03 -7.36 5.13
N ILE A 224 -30.35 -6.69 6.05
CA ILE A 224 -30.22 -5.23 6.08
C ILE A 224 -28.76 -4.86 6.39
N GLU A 225 -28.23 -3.87 5.67
CA GLU A 225 -26.89 -3.35 5.95
C GLU A 225 -26.91 -2.53 7.25
N THR A 226 -25.98 -2.82 8.15
CA THR A 226 -25.84 -2.10 9.42
C THR A 226 -24.38 -1.65 9.62
N SER A 227 -24.13 -0.84 10.64
CA SER A 227 -22.76 -0.46 11.01
C SER A 227 -21.87 -1.63 11.44
N ARG A 228 -22.44 -2.81 11.73
CA ARG A 228 -21.71 -4.04 12.05
C ARG A 228 -21.66 -5.02 10.88
N GLY A 229 -21.97 -4.56 9.68
CA GLY A 229 -22.17 -5.38 8.49
C GLY A 229 -23.61 -5.80 8.30
N ARG A 230 -23.87 -6.60 7.28
CA ARG A 230 -25.21 -7.06 6.92
C ARG A 230 -25.75 -8.07 7.92
N MET A 231 -26.94 -7.83 8.44
CA MET A 231 -27.60 -8.69 9.43
C MET A 231 -28.91 -9.25 8.88
N ARG A 232 -29.24 -10.49 9.24
CA ARG A 232 -30.53 -11.10 8.89
C ARG A 232 -31.62 -10.63 9.84
N TYR A 233 -32.82 -10.50 9.29
CA TYR A 233 -34.03 -10.19 10.06
C TYR A 233 -35.13 -11.18 9.69
N ASN A 234 -36.02 -11.47 10.64
CA ASN A 234 -37.16 -12.37 10.40
C ASN A 234 -38.49 -11.60 10.22
N LYS A 235 -38.54 -10.34 10.64
CA LYS A 235 -39.74 -9.51 10.61
C LYS A 235 -39.39 -8.04 10.44
N VAL A 236 -40.20 -7.32 9.68
CA VAL A 236 -40.17 -5.85 9.59
C VAL A 236 -41.46 -5.32 10.17
N MET A 237 -41.37 -4.28 10.98
CA MET A 237 -42.50 -3.64 11.62
C MET A 237 -42.41 -2.13 11.43
N THR A 238 -43.38 -1.53 10.75
CA THR A 238 -43.49 -0.06 10.70
C THR A 238 -43.97 0.43 12.07
N MET A 239 -43.14 1.23 12.75
CA MET A 239 -43.39 1.70 14.11
C MET A 239 -43.27 3.21 14.20
N GLU A 240 -44.04 3.82 15.09
CA GLU A 240 -43.81 5.19 15.54
C GLU A 240 -42.71 5.17 16.61
N ILE A 241 -41.62 5.86 16.34
CA ILE A 241 -40.42 5.91 17.16
C ILE A 241 -40.24 7.30 17.73
N THR A 242 -40.19 7.39 19.05
CA THR A 242 -39.79 8.59 19.80
C THR A 242 -38.43 8.36 20.45
N ALA A 243 -37.89 9.37 21.12
CA ALA A 243 -36.71 9.24 21.96
C ALA A 243 -37.02 9.71 23.38
N TYR A 244 -36.36 9.10 24.36
CA TYR A 244 -36.42 9.48 25.78
C TYR A 244 -35.01 9.59 26.36
N THR A 245 -34.88 10.37 27.42
CA THR A 245 -33.62 10.53 28.16
C THR A 245 -33.74 10.07 29.61
N LEU A 246 -32.59 9.96 30.29
CA LEU A 246 -32.53 9.65 31.71
C LEU A 246 -33.17 10.80 32.52
N GLY A 247 -34.36 10.54 33.09
CA GLY A 247 -35.13 11.53 33.85
C GLY A 247 -36.60 11.60 33.46
N GLU A 248 -36.95 11.10 32.27
CA GLU A 248 -38.32 10.98 31.79
C GLU A 248 -38.80 9.54 32.02
N GLY A 249 -39.36 9.23 33.21
CA GLY A 249 -39.77 7.85 33.53
C GLY A 249 -40.22 7.62 34.98
N SER A 250 -40.27 6.35 35.40
CA SER A 250 -40.83 5.84 36.68
C SER A 250 -40.16 6.35 37.98
N GLY A 251 -39.21 7.30 37.88
CA GLY A 251 -38.45 7.84 39.02
C GLY A 251 -37.33 6.92 39.54
N THR A 252 -37.20 5.69 39.03
CA THR A 252 -36.19 4.71 39.49
C THR A 252 -34.88 4.74 38.71
N GLY A 253 -34.85 5.39 37.54
CA GLY A 253 -33.69 5.42 36.64
C GLY A 253 -33.31 4.06 36.03
N ARG A 254 -34.22 3.07 36.06
CA ARG A 254 -34.00 1.72 35.54
C ARG A 254 -35.04 1.36 34.49
N THR A 255 -34.60 0.56 33.51
CA THR A 255 -35.46 -0.08 32.51
C THR A 255 -36.34 -1.16 33.13
N SER A 256 -37.39 -1.59 32.42
CA SER A 256 -38.29 -2.65 32.89
C SER A 256 -37.61 -3.99 33.19
N ILE A 257 -36.48 -4.30 32.56
CA ILE A 257 -35.69 -5.51 32.88
C ILE A 257 -34.63 -5.28 33.97
N GLY A 258 -34.59 -4.08 34.56
CA GLY A 258 -33.74 -3.73 35.71
C GLY A 258 -32.36 -3.18 35.35
N LEU A 259 -32.04 -2.97 34.07
CA LEU A 259 -30.77 -2.36 33.63
C LEU A 259 -30.82 -0.83 33.73
N VAL A 260 -29.67 -0.20 33.96
CA VAL A 260 -29.49 1.23 33.70
C VAL A 260 -29.59 1.45 32.19
N PRO A 261 -30.41 2.39 31.70
CA PRO A 261 -30.58 2.58 30.27
C PRO A 261 -29.28 3.09 29.62
N TYR A 262 -29.04 2.62 28.40
CA TYR A 262 -27.87 2.96 27.58
C TYR A 262 -28.28 3.01 26.11
N GLU A 263 -27.54 3.73 25.26
CA GLU A 263 -27.83 3.75 23.82
C GLU A 263 -27.69 2.34 23.24
N GLY A 264 -28.79 1.80 22.74
CA GLY A 264 -28.92 0.40 22.36
C GLY A 264 -29.93 -0.40 23.19
N ILE A 265 -30.52 0.17 24.25
CA ILE A 265 -31.75 -0.35 24.86
C ILE A 265 -32.94 0.48 24.39
N VAL A 266 -34.08 -0.17 24.16
CA VAL A 266 -35.31 0.50 23.71
C VAL A 266 -36.52 0.09 24.54
N ALA A 267 -37.45 1.03 24.68
CA ALA A 267 -38.76 0.78 25.25
C ALA A 267 -39.73 0.32 24.17
N VAL A 268 -40.44 -0.77 24.43
CA VAL A 268 -41.40 -1.38 23.49
C VAL A 268 -42.68 -1.80 24.22
N ASP A 269 -43.72 -2.16 23.48
CA ASP A 269 -44.82 -2.98 24.02
C ASP A 269 -44.38 -4.46 24.04
N PRO A 270 -44.16 -5.08 25.23
CA PRO A 270 -43.62 -6.44 25.32
C PRO A 270 -44.53 -7.52 24.72
N ARG A 271 -45.82 -7.19 24.52
CA ARG A 271 -46.80 -8.06 23.88
C ARG A 271 -46.63 -8.11 22.36
N VAL A 272 -45.96 -7.10 21.79
CA VAL A 272 -45.71 -6.95 20.36
C VAL A 272 -44.26 -7.32 20.02
N ILE A 273 -43.30 -6.82 20.81
CA ILE A 273 -41.87 -7.14 20.72
C ILE A 273 -41.43 -7.64 22.10
N PRO A 274 -41.23 -8.95 22.30
CA PRO A 274 -40.77 -9.49 23.58
C PRO A 274 -39.43 -8.91 24.02
N TYR A 275 -39.19 -8.88 25.33
CA TYR A 275 -37.87 -8.49 25.85
C TYR A 275 -36.74 -9.39 25.31
N TYR A 276 -35.54 -8.83 25.29
CA TYR A 276 -34.32 -9.39 24.71
C TYR A 276 -34.33 -9.55 23.18
N THR A 277 -35.43 -9.19 22.51
CA THR A 277 -35.47 -9.12 21.05
C THR A 277 -34.45 -8.11 20.55
N LYS A 278 -33.56 -8.56 19.65
CA LYS A 278 -32.63 -7.69 18.94
C LYS A 278 -33.31 -7.07 17.75
N LEU A 279 -33.06 -5.80 17.52
CA LEU A 279 -33.67 -5.04 16.46
C LEU A 279 -32.69 -4.03 15.86
N TYR A 280 -32.90 -3.68 14.61
CA TYR A 280 -32.19 -2.59 13.95
C TYR A 280 -33.18 -1.48 13.61
N ILE A 281 -32.83 -0.26 14.01
CA ILE A 281 -33.61 0.94 13.76
C ILE A 281 -32.76 1.86 12.87
N PRO A 282 -33.19 2.13 11.62
CA PRO A 282 -32.48 3.05 10.74
C PRO A 282 -32.23 4.41 11.40
N GLY A 283 -30.98 4.87 11.36
CA GLY A 283 -30.57 6.15 11.96
C GLY A 283 -30.27 6.11 13.46
N TYR A 284 -30.65 5.05 14.19
CA TYR A 284 -30.29 4.85 15.61
C TYR A 284 -29.24 3.75 15.77
N GLY A 285 -29.46 2.59 15.14
CA GLY A 285 -28.53 1.46 15.17
C GLY A 285 -29.18 0.18 15.70
N ILE A 286 -28.31 -0.76 16.10
CA ILE A 286 -28.72 -2.04 16.70
C ILE A 286 -29.11 -1.80 18.14
N ALA A 287 -30.24 -2.38 18.55
CA ALA A 287 -30.76 -2.26 19.89
C ALA A 287 -31.40 -3.56 20.40
N MET A 288 -31.69 -3.60 21.69
CA MET A 288 -32.36 -4.68 22.39
C MET A 288 -33.61 -4.15 23.09
N ALA A 289 -34.74 -4.84 22.92
CA ALA A 289 -35.93 -4.60 23.72
C ALA A 289 -35.66 -4.91 25.18
N GLY A 290 -35.69 -3.91 26.05
CA GLY A 290 -35.44 -4.10 27.48
C GLY A 290 -36.23 -3.15 28.38
N ASP A 291 -37.02 -2.27 27.81
CA ASP A 291 -37.80 -1.31 28.57
C ASP A 291 -39.25 -1.25 28.11
N THR A 292 -40.11 -0.60 28.89
CA THR A 292 -41.50 -0.32 28.50
C THR A 292 -42.01 0.97 29.15
N GLY A 293 -43.07 1.55 28.60
CA GLY A 293 -43.67 2.77 29.12
C GLY A 293 -45.19 2.76 28.96
N GLY A 294 -45.91 3.49 29.82
CA GLY A 294 -47.38 3.52 29.79
C GLY A 294 -47.95 3.92 28.42
N ALA A 295 -47.27 4.85 27.75
CA ALA A 295 -47.61 5.37 26.42
C ALA A 295 -47.00 4.58 25.25
N ILE A 296 -46.14 3.58 25.52
CA ILE A 296 -45.49 2.72 24.53
C ILE A 296 -46.33 1.45 24.36
N ARG A 297 -47.36 1.55 23.50
CA ARG A 297 -48.36 0.50 23.26
C ARG A 297 -48.50 0.23 21.77
N GLY A 298 -48.66 -1.04 21.39
CA GLY A 298 -48.79 -1.43 19.99
C GLY A 298 -47.49 -1.22 19.19
N ASN A 299 -47.61 -0.66 17.99
CA ASN A 299 -46.47 -0.36 17.10
C ASN A 299 -45.79 0.97 17.46
N ARG A 300 -45.50 1.19 18.74
CA ARG A 300 -44.74 2.34 19.23
C ARG A 300 -43.47 1.87 19.94
N LEU A 301 -42.37 2.59 19.74
CA LEU A 301 -41.05 2.30 20.29
C LEU A 301 -40.42 3.60 20.79
N ASP A 302 -39.66 3.55 21.88
CA ASP A 302 -38.88 4.68 22.39
C ASP A 302 -37.39 4.33 22.41
N VAL A 303 -36.56 5.15 21.77
CA VAL A 303 -35.10 4.97 21.79
C VAL A 303 -34.48 5.78 22.92
N PHE A 304 -33.60 5.15 23.69
CA PHE A 304 -32.89 5.87 24.72
C PHE A 304 -31.76 6.72 24.14
N MET A 305 -31.64 7.96 24.60
CA MET A 305 -30.51 8.84 24.29
C MET A 305 -29.99 9.49 25.57
N HIS A 306 -28.67 9.65 25.68
CA HIS A 306 -28.09 10.34 26.83
C HIS A 306 -28.29 11.86 26.80
N ASP A 307 -28.32 12.44 25.60
CA ASP A 307 -28.40 13.88 25.39
C ASP A 307 -29.81 14.32 24.98
N TRP A 308 -30.35 15.30 25.72
CA TRP A 308 -31.68 15.84 25.48
C TRP A 308 -31.77 16.56 24.13
N HIS A 309 -30.73 17.29 23.71
CA HIS A 309 -30.75 17.97 22.42
C HIS A 309 -30.82 16.96 21.27
N ARG A 310 -30.11 15.84 21.36
CA ARG A 310 -30.17 14.73 20.41
C ARG A 310 -31.55 14.09 20.38
N ALA A 311 -32.21 13.91 21.53
CA ALA A 311 -33.58 13.39 21.59
C ALA A 311 -34.59 14.33 20.91
N ILE A 312 -34.45 15.65 21.11
CA ILE A 312 -35.27 16.66 20.42
C ILE A 312 -35.01 16.66 18.91
N GLN A 313 -33.74 16.56 18.49
CA GLN A 313 -33.37 16.47 17.07
C GLN A 313 -33.83 15.16 16.42
N TRP A 314 -33.86 14.07 17.18
CA TRP A 314 -34.46 12.82 16.74
C TRP A 314 -35.94 13.04 16.44
N GLY A 315 -36.68 13.62 17.38
CA GLY A 315 -38.11 13.91 17.22
C GLY A 315 -38.95 12.63 17.09
N ARG A 316 -40.20 12.77 16.64
CA ARG A 316 -41.07 11.61 16.36
C ARG A 316 -40.94 11.21 14.90
N ARG A 317 -40.70 9.92 14.64
CA ARG A 317 -40.50 9.38 13.29
C ARG A 317 -41.32 8.11 13.11
N THR A 318 -41.80 7.86 11.90
CA THR A 318 -42.34 6.54 11.54
C THR A 318 -41.31 5.84 10.69
N LEU A 319 -40.77 4.73 11.19
CA LEU A 319 -39.68 3.99 10.56
C LEU A 319 -39.98 2.49 10.56
N ASP A 320 -39.41 1.79 9.59
CA ASP A 320 -39.39 0.34 9.56
C ASP A 320 -38.31 -0.19 10.52
N VAL A 321 -38.75 -0.97 11.51
CA VAL A 321 -37.91 -1.64 12.49
C VAL A 321 -37.71 -3.09 12.07
N TYR A 322 -36.45 -3.50 11.98
CA TYR A 322 -36.07 -4.84 11.56
C TYR A 322 -35.81 -5.70 12.81
N ILE A 323 -36.59 -6.75 13.00
CA ILE A 323 -36.38 -7.72 14.08
C ILE A 323 -35.30 -8.70 13.63
N LEU A 324 -34.13 -8.59 14.26
CA LEU A 324 -32.94 -9.33 13.88
C LEU A 324 -33.01 -10.78 14.37
N GLU A 325 -32.35 -11.69 13.63
CA GLU A 325 -32.11 -13.07 14.06
C GLU A 325 -30.95 -13.19 15.06
#